data_AF-A0A356FF37-F1
#
_entry.id   AF-A0A356FF37-F1
#
_cell.length_a   1.000
_cell.length_b   1.000
_cell.length_c   1.000
_cell.angle_alpha   90.00
_cell.angle_beta   90.00
_cell.angle_gamma   90.00
#
_symmetry.space_group_name_H-M   'P 1'
#
loop_
_entity.id
_entity.type
_entity.pdbx_description
1 polymer ?
#
loop_
_entity_poly.entity_id
_entity_poly.type
_entity_poly.pdbx_seq_one_letter_code
_entity_poly.pdbx_strand_id
1 'polypeptide(L)'
;TLSWLNGVNVEGRSWRIRRNGIPRSSVALDQSTYSDRITSPGVYEYTLELNGGNAAQCPGLPLSCSVVATGEGIAFYDDFECYADDEDLTAAGWERIFAGGAPNDGSHFSITNPAERGNPPTENGQPSQGQFLISDNDFGGADLASGSGGSFDLVSPSFSCADLAEVWLHLDASMVMNNNGTVVVDIDVSADGGNAWTNVFRRVGAARGGAEPLPRVELSEDEDGGPQDGNSDGFFGRLHLDLTETAATQEDVKFRIRHFEPSWDWWVAIDNVQVDAVPSLGGEHLLLETDFNGGIPGDWDVESVDNLAPWSGIDSSPISLLNFNGGLFPDEADGRRLHYFDRDFANVSCANDENLGIECANRAGNETLLTPPLDLTERTAVYLHLRSSILMTSAIAEILLSLDGGETFEEQPVFSYSTEASFLREDGNAEVAYGEHIIPIPAAAGEGDVVLAFHFDNPNQATGWWAIDDVMITADGGDGVEPPPPAEICDNGADDDDDGLADCDDPDCAAEASCQVVKGPVFNRGDPDDNGSVQLTDGIFILNFLFIGGTAPACFDSADADNNGAVQLTDGIYILNFLFLGGAAPVDPGTSATPCGPDPAEPEDTLGCESYSSCE
;
A
#
# COMPACT_ATOMS: atom_id res chain seq x y z
N THR A 1 -0.51 -10.04 22.47
CA THR A 1 0.50 -10.07 23.55
C THR A 1 1.71 -10.80 23.06
N LEU A 2 2.87 -10.17 23.11
CA LEU A 2 4.16 -10.76 22.76
C LEU A 2 4.79 -11.40 24.00
N SER A 3 5.52 -12.49 23.79
CA SER A 3 6.27 -13.17 24.84
C SER A 3 7.61 -13.65 24.31
N TRP A 4 8.65 -13.55 25.14
CA TRP A 4 10.01 -14.00 24.80
C TRP A 4 10.66 -14.70 25.99
N LEU A 5 11.79 -15.36 25.75
CA LEU A 5 12.60 -15.95 26.80
C LEU A 5 13.71 -14.99 27.20
N ASN A 6 13.86 -14.75 28.51
CA ASN A 6 14.94 -13.90 29.00
C ASN A 6 16.30 -14.60 28.97
N GLY A 7 17.31 -13.91 28.46
CA GLY A 7 18.70 -14.34 28.56
C GLY A 7 19.20 -14.34 30.01
N VAL A 8 20.21 -15.16 30.29
CA VAL A 8 20.82 -15.27 31.63
C VAL A 8 22.02 -14.32 31.70
N ASN A 9 22.06 -13.44 32.70
CA ASN A 9 23.13 -12.44 32.91
C ASN A 9 23.29 -11.43 31.76
N VAL A 10 22.21 -11.06 31.08
CA VAL A 10 22.24 -9.98 30.08
C VAL A 10 22.54 -8.66 30.78
N GLU A 11 23.63 -8.00 30.40
CA GLU A 11 23.99 -6.69 30.91
C GLU A 11 23.38 -5.62 30.00
N GLY A 12 22.44 -4.84 30.53
CA GLY A 12 21.79 -3.75 29.82
C GLY A 12 20.90 -2.91 30.75
N ARG A 13 20.22 -1.91 30.18
CA ARG A 13 19.26 -1.05 30.92
C ARG A 13 17.83 -1.57 30.83
N SER A 14 17.38 -1.95 29.63
CA SER A 14 16.01 -2.37 29.35
C SER A 14 15.93 -3.13 28.03
N TRP A 15 14.79 -3.77 27.75
CA TRP A 15 14.40 -4.15 26.40
C TRP A 15 13.67 -2.97 25.74
N ARG A 16 14.06 -2.57 24.54
CA ARG A 16 13.33 -1.58 23.73
C ARG A 16 12.43 -2.35 22.76
N ILE A 17 11.16 -1.95 22.69
CA ILE A 17 10.17 -2.55 21.80
C ILE A 17 9.81 -1.51 20.75
N ARG A 18 9.91 -1.87 19.48
CA ARG A 18 9.40 -1.08 18.35
C ARG A 18 8.24 -1.82 17.69
N ARG A 19 7.38 -1.05 17.03
CA ARG A 19 6.33 -1.55 16.14
C ARG A 19 6.45 -0.80 14.83
N ASN A 20 6.66 -1.50 13.74
CA ASN A 20 6.91 -0.93 12.40
C ASN A 20 8.05 0.11 12.46
N GLY A 21 9.17 -0.26 13.12
CA GLY A 21 10.32 0.65 13.34
C GLY A 21 10.11 1.75 14.39
N ILE A 22 8.88 2.09 14.75
CA ILE A 22 8.58 3.18 15.70
C ILE A 22 8.70 2.69 17.15
N PRO A 23 9.48 3.36 18.03
CA PRO A 23 9.56 3.01 19.44
C PRO A 23 8.19 3.03 20.12
N ARG A 24 7.79 1.91 20.74
CA ARG A 24 6.52 1.79 21.48
C ARG A 24 6.72 1.81 22.97
N SER A 25 7.74 1.12 23.46
CA SER A 25 7.96 0.98 24.91
C SER A 25 9.39 0.58 25.24
N SER A 26 9.73 0.68 26.52
CA SER A 26 10.89 0.04 27.11
C SER A 26 10.49 -0.71 28.37
N VAL A 27 10.80 -2.00 28.43
CA VAL A 27 10.44 -2.90 29.53
C VAL A 27 11.68 -3.37 30.27
N ALA A 28 11.56 -3.69 31.56
CA ALA A 28 12.70 -4.10 32.37
C ALA A 28 13.30 -5.43 31.87
N LEU A 29 14.61 -5.65 32.06
CA LEU A 29 15.30 -6.84 31.55
C LEU A 29 14.79 -8.16 32.13
N ASP A 30 14.11 -8.12 33.28
CA ASP A 30 13.50 -9.29 33.92
C ASP A 30 12.05 -9.56 33.45
N GLN A 31 11.45 -8.67 32.65
CA GLN A 31 10.16 -8.92 32.01
C GLN A 31 10.32 -9.78 30.76
N SER A 32 9.32 -10.62 30.49
CA SER A 32 9.35 -11.60 29.39
C SER A 32 8.10 -11.52 28.50
N THR A 33 7.29 -10.47 28.68
CA THR A 33 6.03 -10.27 27.96
C THR A 33 5.74 -8.79 27.79
N TYR A 34 5.10 -8.43 26.68
CA TYR A 34 4.58 -7.09 26.41
C TYR A 34 3.20 -7.20 25.77
N SER A 35 2.29 -6.31 26.15
CA SER A 35 0.98 -6.23 25.51
C SER A 35 0.84 -4.87 24.86
N ASP A 36 0.64 -4.87 23.56
CA ASP A 36 0.18 -3.71 22.80
C ASP A 36 -1.33 -3.86 22.54
N ARG A 37 -2.02 -2.73 22.42
CA ARG A 37 -3.40 -2.69 21.96
C ARG A 37 -3.38 -2.23 20.50
N ILE A 38 -3.80 -3.13 19.63
CA ILE A 38 -3.97 -2.85 18.21
C ILE A 38 -5.43 -2.40 18.01
N THR A 39 -5.61 -1.27 17.31
CA THR A 39 -6.92 -0.62 17.12
C THR A 39 -7.37 -0.59 15.67
N SER A 40 -6.46 -0.86 14.73
CA SER A 40 -6.78 -1.00 13.31
C SER A 40 -6.32 -2.37 12.83
N PRO A 41 -6.88 -2.86 11.72
CA PRO A 41 -6.33 -4.01 11.03
C PRO A 41 -4.95 -3.65 10.47
N GLY A 42 -4.09 -4.65 10.35
CA GLY A 42 -2.74 -4.46 9.86
C GLY A 42 -1.83 -5.63 10.18
N VAL A 43 -0.71 -5.64 9.49
CA VAL A 43 0.46 -6.42 9.87
C VAL A 43 1.36 -5.52 10.70
N TYR A 44 1.74 -6.01 11.88
CA TYR A 44 2.53 -5.24 12.84
C TYR A 44 3.81 -5.98 13.12
N GLU A 45 4.92 -5.40 12.65
CA GLU A 45 6.26 -5.91 12.89
C GLU A 45 6.77 -5.41 14.23
N TYR A 46 6.97 -6.31 15.19
CA TYR A 46 7.54 -5.97 16.47
C TYR A 46 9.00 -6.39 16.56
N THR A 47 9.87 -5.46 16.93
CA THR A 47 11.27 -5.78 17.27
C THR A 47 11.53 -5.60 18.76
N LEU A 48 12.34 -6.50 19.32
CA LEU A 48 12.85 -6.45 20.68
C LEU A 48 14.37 -6.27 20.66
N GLU A 49 14.84 -5.11 21.10
CA GLU A 49 16.25 -4.71 21.11
C GLU A 49 16.78 -4.57 22.56
N LEU A 50 18.08 -4.82 22.77
CA LEU A 50 18.72 -4.54 24.05
C LEU A 50 19.16 -3.07 24.15
N ASN A 51 18.61 -2.34 25.11
CA ASN A 51 19.00 -0.95 25.35
C ASN A 51 20.17 -0.87 26.34
N GLY A 52 21.31 -0.33 25.91
CA GLY A 52 22.43 0.03 26.79
C GLY A 52 23.23 -1.15 27.33
N GLY A 53 23.56 -2.11 26.47
CA GLY A 53 24.29 -3.35 26.76
C GLY A 53 25.10 -3.83 25.56
N ASN A 54 25.63 -5.05 25.61
CA ASN A 54 26.26 -5.69 24.45
C ASN A 54 25.30 -6.73 23.86
N ALA A 55 24.66 -6.41 22.72
CA ALA A 55 23.72 -7.29 22.03
C ALA A 55 24.35 -8.65 21.65
N ALA A 56 25.68 -8.71 21.43
CA ALA A 56 26.39 -9.96 21.15
C ALA A 56 26.33 -11.01 22.27
N GLN A 57 25.86 -10.64 23.48
CA GLN A 57 25.58 -11.59 24.57
C GLN A 57 24.33 -12.45 24.29
N CYS A 58 23.45 -12.02 23.38
CA CYS A 58 22.25 -12.73 22.95
C CYS A 58 22.24 -12.79 21.41
N PRO A 59 22.76 -13.88 20.80
CA PRO A 59 22.98 -13.98 19.34
C PRO A 59 21.73 -13.95 18.44
N GLY A 60 20.55 -13.74 19.01
CA GLY A 60 19.27 -13.64 18.27
C GLY A 60 18.61 -12.28 18.44
N LEU A 61 19.36 -11.25 18.82
CA LEU A 61 18.85 -9.88 18.88
C LEU A 61 19.21 -9.11 17.59
N PRO A 62 18.30 -8.24 17.09
CA PRO A 62 16.94 -8.06 17.59
C PRO A 62 16.05 -9.28 17.33
N LEU A 63 15.17 -9.61 18.28
CA LEU A 63 14.11 -10.58 18.00
C LEU A 63 13.01 -9.85 17.23
N SER A 64 12.48 -10.48 16.19
CA SER A 64 11.35 -9.94 15.43
C SER A 64 10.16 -10.88 15.54
N CYS A 65 8.95 -10.32 15.44
CA CYS A 65 7.70 -11.06 15.43
C CYS A 65 6.67 -10.26 14.64
N SER A 66 6.13 -10.88 13.60
CA SER A 66 4.96 -10.35 12.93
C SER A 66 3.69 -10.68 13.72
N VAL A 67 2.78 -9.73 13.81
CA VAL A 67 1.44 -9.94 14.35
C VAL A 67 0.43 -9.38 13.37
N VAL A 68 -0.40 -10.27 12.84
CA VAL A 68 -1.55 -9.90 12.03
C VAL A 68 -2.72 -9.62 12.95
N ALA A 69 -3.22 -8.39 12.92
CA ALA A 69 -4.54 -8.09 13.45
C ALA A 69 -5.51 -8.05 12.29
N THR A 70 -6.32 -9.10 12.15
CA THR A 70 -7.41 -9.12 11.18
C THR A 70 -8.59 -8.33 11.72
N GLY A 71 -9.14 -7.44 10.88
CA GLY A 71 -10.38 -6.68 11.08
C GLY A 71 -10.78 -6.03 9.75
N GLU A 72 -11.69 -5.04 9.77
CA GLU A 72 -12.17 -4.36 8.55
C GLU A 72 -11.02 -3.81 7.68
N GLY A 73 -10.75 -4.44 6.53
CA GLY A 73 -9.74 -3.97 5.59
C GLY A 73 -8.74 -5.02 5.13
N ILE A 74 -8.47 -6.10 5.90
CA ILE A 74 -7.60 -7.21 5.43
C ILE A 74 -8.46 -8.38 4.98
N ALA A 75 -8.33 -8.76 3.70
CA ALA A 75 -9.01 -9.92 3.12
C ALA A 75 -8.20 -11.23 3.25
N PHE A 76 -6.88 -11.16 3.16
CA PHE A 76 -6.01 -12.34 3.19
C PHE A 76 -4.63 -12.01 3.77
N TYR A 77 -4.01 -12.96 4.47
CA TYR A 77 -2.61 -12.87 4.89
C TYR A 77 -2.01 -14.26 5.06
N ASP A 78 -0.75 -14.44 4.66
CA ASP A 78 0.06 -15.61 4.95
C ASP A 78 1.57 -15.27 4.89
N ASP A 79 2.30 -15.53 5.97
CA ASP A 79 3.77 -15.44 6.07
C ASP A 79 4.44 -16.82 6.06
N PHE A 80 3.67 -17.88 5.81
CA PHE A 80 4.14 -19.26 5.67
C PHE A 80 4.82 -19.92 6.87
N GLU A 81 4.95 -19.22 8.01
CA GLU A 81 5.57 -19.73 9.25
C GLU A 81 4.78 -20.87 9.91
N CYS A 82 3.53 -21.07 9.50
CA CYS A 82 2.63 -22.05 10.08
C CYS A 82 2.75 -23.46 9.48
N TYR A 83 3.61 -23.67 8.49
CA TYR A 83 3.67 -24.90 7.70
C TYR A 83 4.98 -25.65 7.89
N ALA A 84 4.95 -26.81 8.56
CA ALA A 84 6.18 -27.59 8.74
C ALA A 84 6.69 -28.20 7.43
N ASP A 85 5.78 -28.49 6.50
CA ASP A 85 6.08 -29.02 5.18
C ASP A 85 4.98 -28.68 4.15
N ASP A 86 5.20 -29.15 2.93
CA ASP A 86 4.30 -28.95 1.80
C ASP A 86 2.91 -29.63 1.97
N GLU A 87 2.79 -30.65 2.83
CA GLU A 87 1.50 -31.31 3.12
C GLU A 87 0.65 -30.40 4.01
N ASP A 88 1.26 -29.77 5.02
CA ASP A 88 0.61 -28.76 5.86
C ASP A 88 0.13 -27.55 5.04
N LEU A 89 0.97 -27.06 4.12
CA LEU A 89 0.62 -25.98 3.20
C LEU A 89 -0.60 -26.35 2.34
N THR A 90 -0.62 -27.55 1.77
CA THR A 90 -1.75 -28.05 0.97
C THR A 90 -3.01 -28.22 1.82
N ALA A 91 -2.87 -28.69 3.06
CA ALA A 91 -3.98 -28.84 4.00
C ALA A 91 -4.58 -27.49 4.42
N ALA A 92 -3.80 -26.41 4.38
CA ALA A 92 -4.25 -25.04 4.61
C ALA A 92 -5.01 -24.42 3.41
N GLY A 93 -5.03 -25.10 2.27
CA GLY A 93 -5.84 -24.72 1.10
C GLY A 93 -5.06 -24.10 -0.05
N TRP A 94 -3.73 -23.96 0.08
CA TRP A 94 -2.88 -23.60 -1.05
C TRP A 94 -2.82 -24.73 -2.07
N GLU A 95 -2.99 -24.41 -3.35
CA GLU A 95 -2.94 -25.41 -4.42
C GLU A 95 -1.64 -25.28 -5.20
N ARG A 96 -0.91 -26.39 -5.33
CA ARG A 96 0.31 -26.47 -6.12
C ARG A 96 0.00 -27.21 -7.41
N ILE A 97 -0.14 -26.46 -8.50
CA ILE A 97 -0.57 -26.98 -9.80
C ILE A 97 0.64 -27.08 -10.72
N PHE A 98 0.67 -28.15 -11.52
CA PHE A 98 1.66 -28.33 -12.56
C PHE A 98 0.99 -28.63 -13.90
N ALA A 99 1.37 -27.86 -14.91
CA ALA A 99 0.81 -27.95 -16.25
C ALA A 99 1.92 -28.06 -17.30
N GLY A 100 1.74 -28.90 -18.32
CA GLY A 100 2.54 -28.81 -19.56
C GLY A 100 3.85 -29.60 -19.64
N GLY A 101 4.19 -30.49 -18.70
CA GLY A 101 5.42 -31.30 -18.79
C GLY A 101 5.44 -32.51 -17.85
N ALA A 102 6.64 -32.97 -17.46
CA ALA A 102 6.88 -33.68 -16.21
C ALA A 102 7.92 -32.84 -15.45
N PRO A 103 7.74 -32.60 -14.14
CA PRO A 103 8.69 -31.77 -13.40
C PRO A 103 10.04 -32.47 -13.38
N ASN A 104 11.10 -31.72 -13.65
CA ASN A 104 12.43 -32.17 -13.23
C ASN A 104 12.50 -32.04 -11.69
N ASP A 105 13.35 -32.85 -11.09
CA ASP A 105 13.42 -33.25 -9.67
C ASP A 105 13.23 -32.11 -8.64
N GLY A 106 11.98 -31.66 -8.39
CA GLY A 106 11.64 -30.74 -7.30
C GLY A 106 11.36 -29.27 -7.67
N SER A 107 11.24 -28.92 -8.96
CA SER A 107 11.09 -27.53 -9.44
C SER A 107 9.75 -26.83 -9.13
N HIS A 108 8.95 -27.31 -8.16
CA HIS A 108 7.69 -26.67 -7.79
C HIS A 108 7.88 -25.71 -6.62
N PHE A 109 6.95 -24.77 -6.45
CA PHE A 109 6.81 -24.03 -5.18
C PHE A 109 6.82 -24.96 -3.98
N SER A 110 7.68 -24.69 -3.00
CA SER A 110 7.95 -25.52 -1.84
C SER A 110 8.33 -24.65 -0.64
N ILE A 111 7.85 -25.02 0.54
CA ILE A 111 8.18 -24.33 1.82
C ILE A 111 9.48 -24.84 2.43
N THR A 112 10.01 -25.94 1.89
CA THR A 112 11.18 -26.63 2.48
C THR A 112 12.51 -26.04 2.05
N ASN A 113 12.52 -25.09 1.10
CA ASN A 113 13.69 -24.40 0.56
C ASN A 113 14.95 -25.30 0.46
N PRO A 114 14.90 -26.36 -0.35
CA PRO A 114 15.92 -27.41 -0.33
C PRO A 114 17.29 -26.96 -0.87
N ALA A 115 17.34 -25.83 -1.58
CA ALA A 115 18.56 -25.23 -2.10
C ALA A 115 19.21 -24.22 -1.13
N GLU A 116 18.68 -24.09 0.09
CA GLU A 116 19.17 -23.17 1.14
C GLU A 116 19.29 -21.72 0.62
N ARG A 117 18.34 -21.27 -0.22
CA ARG A 117 18.30 -19.88 -0.70
C ARG A 117 17.98 -18.92 0.43
N GLY A 118 18.45 -17.67 0.34
CA GLY A 118 18.00 -16.62 1.26
C GLY A 118 16.53 -16.26 1.02
N ASN A 119 15.86 -15.78 2.06
CA ASN A 119 14.49 -15.26 2.01
C ASN A 119 14.32 -14.15 0.96
N PRO A 120 13.12 -13.88 0.44
CA PRO A 120 12.93 -12.69 -0.39
C PRO A 120 13.09 -11.40 0.45
N PRO A 121 13.53 -10.30 -0.18
CA PRO A 121 13.68 -9.00 0.49
C PRO A 121 12.32 -8.39 0.86
N THR A 122 12.26 -7.73 2.01
CA THR A 122 11.15 -6.87 2.42
C THR A 122 11.25 -5.49 1.77
N GLU A 123 10.33 -4.59 2.11
CA GLU A 123 10.26 -3.19 1.62
C GLU A 123 11.56 -2.39 1.85
N ASN A 124 12.35 -2.71 2.87
CA ASN A 124 13.63 -2.06 3.17
C ASN A 124 14.85 -2.78 2.55
N GLY A 125 14.62 -3.74 1.65
CA GLY A 125 15.68 -4.50 0.98
C GLY A 125 16.34 -5.61 1.82
N GLN A 126 16.04 -5.69 3.12
CA GLN A 126 16.54 -6.75 4.02
C GLN A 126 15.73 -8.05 3.88
N PRO A 127 16.31 -9.22 4.18
CA PRO A 127 15.58 -10.49 4.16
C PRO A 127 14.36 -10.47 5.06
N SER A 128 13.26 -11.00 4.54
CA SER A 128 12.19 -11.56 5.39
C SER A 128 12.75 -12.68 6.27
N GLN A 129 12.03 -13.06 7.32
CA GLN A 129 12.53 -13.98 8.34
C GLN A 129 11.70 -15.26 8.32
N GLY A 130 12.38 -16.40 8.45
CA GLY A 130 11.71 -17.69 8.65
C GLY A 130 11.46 -18.45 7.35
N GLN A 131 10.34 -19.15 7.26
CA GLN A 131 9.94 -19.96 6.14
C GLN A 131 9.34 -19.11 5.02
N PHE A 132 9.62 -19.48 3.78
CA PHE A 132 9.10 -18.78 2.60
C PHE A 132 8.87 -19.78 1.47
N LEU A 133 8.04 -19.43 0.49
CA LEU A 133 7.79 -20.30 -0.66
C LEU A 133 8.77 -20.02 -1.78
N ILE A 134 9.34 -21.09 -2.35
CA ILE A 134 10.26 -20.99 -3.49
C ILE A 134 10.01 -22.06 -4.53
N SER A 135 10.04 -21.66 -5.81
CA SER A 135 10.17 -22.53 -6.97
C SER A 135 11.59 -22.36 -7.52
N ASP A 136 12.38 -23.43 -7.53
CA ASP A 136 13.77 -23.43 -8.01
C ASP A 136 14.00 -24.58 -9.00
N ASN A 137 14.31 -24.25 -10.25
CA ASN A 137 14.41 -25.20 -11.36
C ASN A 137 15.59 -26.17 -11.22
N ASP A 138 16.68 -25.79 -10.52
CA ASP A 138 17.91 -26.61 -10.45
C ASP A 138 18.18 -27.27 -9.10
N PHE A 139 17.31 -27.03 -8.11
CA PHE A 139 17.43 -27.56 -6.75
C PHE A 139 18.82 -27.30 -6.12
N GLY A 140 19.48 -26.21 -6.51
CA GLY A 140 20.81 -25.81 -6.04
C GLY A 140 21.99 -26.60 -6.61
N GLY A 141 21.81 -27.41 -7.66
CA GLY A 141 22.76 -28.48 -8.00
C GLY A 141 23.33 -28.54 -9.43
N ALA A 142 22.67 -28.02 -10.47
CA ALA A 142 23.19 -28.16 -11.84
C ALA A 142 22.59 -27.17 -12.84
N ASP A 143 23.41 -26.63 -13.75
CA ASP A 143 22.94 -25.95 -14.96
C ASP A 143 22.14 -26.93 -15.84
N LEU A 144 20.83 -27.04 -15.59
CA LEU A 144 19.93 -27.82 -16.42
C LEU A 144 19.65 -27.03 -17.69
N ALA A 145 20.40 -27.34 -18.75
CA ALA A 145 20.27 -26.72 -20.07
C ALA A 145 18.87 -26.90 -20.71
N SER A 146 17.99 -27.69 -20.10
CA SER A 146 16.63 -28.00 -20.54
C SER A 146 15.67 -27.90 -19.35
N GLY A 147 14.77 -26.93 -19.39
CA GLY A 147 13.70 -26.75 -18.41
C GLY A 147 12.59 -27.78 -18.58
N SER A 148 11.64 -27.80 -17.65
CA SER A 148 10.51 -28.74 -17.68
C SER A 148 9.58 -28.51 -18.89
N GLY A 149 9.58 -27.28 -19.43
CA GLY A 149 8.64 -26.82 -20.45
C GLY A 149 7.21 -26.65 -19.92
N GLY A 150 7.02 -26.80 -18.61
CA GLY A 150 5.77 -26.66 -17.90
C GLY A 150 5.67 -25.37 -17.08
N SER A 151 4.51 -25.19 -16.48
CA SER A 151 4.16 -24.10 -15.55
C SER A 151 4.01 -24.69 -14.16
N PHE A 152 4.68 -24.06 -13.19
CA PHE A 152 4.59 -24.33 -11.77
C PHE A 152 3.76 -23.21 -11.15
N ASP A 153 2.52 -23.54 -10.80
CA ASP A 153 1.55 -22.56 -10.37
C ASP A 153 1.28 -22.78 -8.87
N LEU A 154 1.33 -21.70 -8.10
CA LEU A 154 0.86 -21.64 -6.72
C LEU A 154 -0.43 -20.84 -6.70
N VAL A 155 -1.51 -21.43 -6.19
CA VAL A 155 -2.82 -20.78 -6.08
C VAL A 155 -3.18 -20.59 -4.62
N SER A 156 -3.62 -19.39 -4.26
CA SER A 156 -4.08 -19.07 -2.92
C SER A 156 -5.34 -19.87 -2.54
N PRO A 157 -5.59 -20.08 -1.24
CA PRO A 157 -6.94 -20.34 -0.76
C PRO A 157 -7.92 -19.24 -1.24
N SER A 158 -9.21 -19.56 -1.29
CA SER A 158 -10.25 -18.55 -1.53
C SER A 158 -10.35 -17.58 -0.35
N PHE A 159 -10.51 -16.30 -0.64
CA PHE A 159 -10.79 -15.24 0.34
C PHE A 159 -11.87 -14.28 -0.18
N SER A 160 -12.49 -13.52 0.72
CA SER A 160 -13.56 -12.57 0.40
C SER A 160 -13.05 -11.14 0.47
N CYS A 161 -13.36 -10.36 -0.56
CA CYS A 161 -13.18 -8.91 -0.65
C CYS A 161 -14.53 -8.18 -0.72
N ALA A 162 -15.63 -8.82 -0.28
CA ALA A 162 -16.99 -8.31 -0.43
C ALA A 162 -17.20 -6.92 0.19
N ASP A 163 -16.50 -6.63 1.29
CA ASP A 163 -16.60 -5.38 2.04
C ASP A 163 -15.48 -4.38 1.68
N LEU A 164 -14.66 -4.67 0.66
CA LEU A 164 -13.53 -3.84 0.25
C LEU A 164 -13.84 -3.10 -1.06
N ALA A 165 -13.72 -1.77 -1.01
CA ALA A 165 -13.86 -0.90 -2.17
C ALA A 165 -12.57 -0.82 -3.01
N GLU A 166 -11.42 -0.97 -2.35
CA GLU A 166 -10.10 -1.07 -2.95
C GLU A 166 -9.47 -2.38 -2.50
N VAL A 167 -8.71 -3.04 -3.39
CA VAL A 167 -8.08 -4.33 -3.09
C VAL A 167 -6.67 -4.33 -3.64
N TRP A 168 -5.69 -4.47 -2.76
CA TRP A 168 -4.27 -4.51 -3.09
C TRP A 168 -3.66 -5.82 -2.63
N LEU A 169 -2.77 -6.39 -3.46
CA LEU A 169 -1.93 -7.52 -3.12
C LEU A 169 -0.51 -7.04 -2.87
N HIS A 170 0.01 -7.35 -1.68
CA HIS A 170 1.38 -7.09 -1.27
C HIS A 170 2.07 -8.42 -1.03
N LEU A 171 3.31 -8.57 -1.49
CA LEU A 171 4.15 -9.72 -1.18
C LEU A 171 5.62 -9.37 -1.31
N ASP A 172 6.45 -9.94 -0.46
CA ASP A 172 7.89 -9.87 -0.60
C ASP A 172 8.31 -10.85 -1.69
N ALA A 173 9.08 -10.42 -2.69
CA ALA A 173 9.43 -11.22 -3.85
C ALA A 173 10.90 -11.14 -4.21
N SER A 174 11.44 -12.29 -4.59
CA SER A 174 12.68 -12.40 -5.34
C SER A 174 12.44 -13.32 -6.54
N MET A 175 12.25 -12.69 -7.69
CA MET A 175 12.03 -13.34 -8.98
C MET A 175 13.34 -13.21 -9.76
N VAL A 176 14.28 -14.11 -9.51
CA VAL A 176 15.61 -14.01 -10.13
C VAL A 176 15.58 -14.76 -11.44
N MET A 177 15.52 -14.03 -12.53
CA MET A 177 15.41 -14.59 -13.87
C MET A 177 16.78 -14.65 -14.52
N ASN A 178 17.10 -15.78 -15.14
CA ASN A 178 18.31 -15.89 -15.93
C ASN A 178 18.18 -15.04 -17.20
N ASN A 179 19.18 -14.20 -17.48
CA ASN A 179 19.24 -13.35 -18.68
C ASN A 179 19.45 -14.13 -19.99
N ASN A 180 19.84 -15.41 -19.93
CA ASN A 180 19.85 -16.35 -21.05
C ASN A 180 18.64 -17.30 -21.05
N GLY A 181 17.78 -17.16 -20.04
CA GLY A 181 16.57 -17.93 -19.85
C GLY A 181 15.42 -17.46 -20.72
N THR A 182 14.39 -18.30 -20.77
CA THR A 182 13.16 -17.96 -21.51
C THR A 182 11.93 -17.87 -20.61
N VAL A 183 12.14 -17.75 -19.29
CA VAL A 183 11.14 -17.75 -18.21
C VAL A 183 9.99 -16.77 -18.42
N VAL A 184 8.82 -17.11 -17.88
CA VAL A 184 7.72 -16.16 -17.66
C VAL A 184 7.21 -16.33 -16.24
N VAL A 185 7.12 -15.23 -15.51
CA VAL A 185 6.44 -15.17 -14.23
C VAL A 185 5.20 -14.32 -14.37
N ASP A 186 4.04 -14.91 -14.12
CA ASP A 186 2.75 -14.23 -14.14
C ASP A 186 2.14 -14.25 -12.74
N ILE A 187 1.47 -13.15 -12.36
CA ILE A 187 0.50 -13.16 -11.27
C ILE A 187 -0.86 -12.89 -11.87
N ASP A 188 -1.78 -13.83 -11.65
CA ASP A 188 -3.16 -13.71 -12.10
C ASP A 188 -4.11 -13.67 -10.91
N VAL A 189 -5.21 -12.94 -11.04
CA VAL A 189 -6.30 -12.85 -10.07
C VAL A 189 -7.60 -13.40 -10.67
N SER A 190 -8.42 -14.00 -9.83
CA SER A 190 -9.71 -14.59 -10.15
C SER A 190 -10.76 -14.06 -9.19
N ALA A 191 -11.90 -13.61 -9.71
CA ALA A 191 -13.07 -13.18 -8.95
C ALA A 191 -14.09 -14.31 -8.67
N ASP A 192 -13.92 -15.48 -9.27
CA ASP A 192 -14.95 -16.53 -9.33
C ASP A 192 -14.44 -17.92 -8.88
N GLY A 193 -13.54 -17.96 -7.89
CA GLY A 193 -13.03 -19.19 -7.32
C GLY A 193 -12.06 -19.97 -8.22
N GLY A 194 -11.53 -19.32 -9.26
CA GLY A 194 -10.51 -19.85 -10.17
C GLY A 194 -11.05 -20.31 -11.52
N ASN A 195 -12.29 -19.95 -11.90
CA ASN A 195 -12.87 -20.33 -13.19
C ASN A 195 -12.38 -19.41 -14.32
N ALA A 196 -12.19 -18.12 -14.04
CA ALA A 196 -11.59 -17.13 -14.94
C ALA A 196 -10.42 -16.41 -14.26
N TRP A 197 -9.40 -16.07 -15.05
CA TRP A 197 -8.15 -15.48 -14.55
C TRP A 197 -7.78 -14.25 -15.37
N THR A 198 -7.47 -13.16 -14.68
CA THR A 198 -6.95 -11.90 -15.25
C THR A 198 -5.49 -11.75 -14.83
N ASN A 199 -4.59 -11.52 -15.78
CA ASN A 199 -3.18 -11.26 -15.48
C ASN A 199 -3.02 -9.81 -15.00
N VAL A 200 -2.39 -9.62 -13.84
CA VAL A 200 -2.16 -8.30 -13.22
C VAL A 200 -0.68 -7.96 -13.12
N PHE A 201 0.19 -8.95 -13.33
CA PHE A 201 1.63 -8.76 -13.34
C PHE A 201 2.27 -9.80 -14.25
N ARG A 202 3.28 -9.37 -15.01
CA ARG A 202 4.07 -10.25 -15.87
C ARG A 202 5.52 -9.78 -15.94
N ARG A 203 6.43 -10.73 -15.78
CA ARG A 203 7.85 -10.58 -16.06
C ARG A 203 8.34 -11.69 -16.99
N VAL A 204 9.21 -11.34 -17.92
CA VAL A 204 9.66 -12.19 -19.03
C VAL A 204 11.18 -12.21 -19.10
N GLY A 205 11.78 -13.40 -19.19
CA GLY A 205 13.23 -13.53 -19.37
C GLY A 205 13.70 -12.81 -20.63
N ALA A 206 14.77 -12.01 -20.53
CA ALA A 206 15.24 -11.16 -21.62
C ALA A 206 15.56 -11.93 -22.91
N ALA A 207 16.11 -13.15 -22.81
CA ALA A 207 16.42 -13.97 -23.99
C ALA A 207 15.21 -14.74 -24.56
N ARG A 208 14.00 -14.58 -24.00
CA ARG A 208 12.80 -15.26 -24.50
C ARG A 208 12.47 -14.83 -25.93
N GLY A 209 12.54 -15.80 -26.84
CA GLY A 209 12.21 -15.61 -28.24
C GLY A 209 11.41 -16.77 -28.82
N GLY A 210 10.64 -16.49 -29.88
CA GLY A 210 9.96 -17.52 -30.68
C GLY A 210 8.57 -17.94 -30.19
N ALA A 211 8.11 -17.47 -29.02
CA ALA A 211 6.73 -17.62 -28.56
C ALA A 211 6.33 -16.51 -27.59
N GLU A 212 5.12 -16.00 -27.73
CA GLU A 212 4.54 -15.03 -26.81
C GLU A 212 4.39 -15.61 -25.37
N PRO A 213 4.40 -14.75 -24.33
CA PRO A 213 4.71 -13.32 -24.39
C PRO A 213 6.19 -13.08 -24.70
N LEU A 214 6.48 -12.10 -25.56
CA LEU A 214 7.85 -11.63 -25.81
C LEU A 214 8.25 -10.52 -24.82
N PRO A 215 9.56 -10.36 -24.55
CA PRO A 215 10.09 -9.22 -23.80
C PRO A 215 9.79 -7.91 -24.54
N ARG A 216 9.48 -6.85 -23.78
CA ARG A 216 9.07 -5.51 -24.22
C ARG A 216 9.95 -4.45 -23.57
N VAL A 217 10.26 -3.41 -24.33
CA VAL A 217 11.17 -2.31 -23.98
C VAL A 217 10.52 -0.93 -24.25
N GLU A 218 9.19 -0.85 -24.36
CA GLU A 218 8.55 0.39 -24.84
C GLU A 218 8.65 1.56 -23.85
N LEU A 219 9.13 2.69 -24.36
CA LEU A 219 9.00 4.04 -23.81
C LEU A 219 7.67 4.60 -24.36
N SER A 220 6.69 4.80 -23.47
CA SER A 220 5.25 5.02 -23.76
C SER A 220 4.91 6.16 -24.74
N GLU A 221 3.66 6.16 -25.28
CA GLU A 221 2.85 7.39 -25.34
C GLU A 221 1.29 7.21 -25.23
N ASP A 222 0.61 6.05 -25.41
CA ASP A 222 -0.86 6.09 -25.68
C ASP A 222 -1.82 4.88 -25.33
N GLU A 223 -1.61 3.97 -24.35
CA GLU A 223 -2.62 2.91 -24.04
C GLU A 223 -2.88 2.55 -22.55
N ASP A 224 -4.13 2.14 -22.27
CA ASP A 224 -4.79 1.94 -20.96
C ASP A 224 -4.53 0.53 -20.36
N GLY A 225 -4.15 0.46 -19.06
CA GLY A 225 -4.06 -0.77 -18.25
C GLY A 225 -2.70 -1.06 -17.57
N GLY A 226 -2.35 -0.32 -16.51
CA GLY A 226 -1.25 -0.61 -15.55
C GLY A 226 0.17 -0.23 -16.00
N PRO A 227 1.13 0.01 -15.07
CA PRO A 227 2.35 0.79 -15.33
C PRO A 227 3.16 0.20 -16.49
N GLN A 228 3.30 0.99 -17.57
CA GLN A 228 4.01 0.59 -18.78
C GLN A 228 5.49 0.96 -18.68
N ASP A 229 6.24 0.07 -18.06
CA ASP A 229 7.69 -0.04 -18.09
C ASP A 229 8.04 -1.47 -18.54
N GLY A 230 9.23 -1.68 -19.12
CA GLY A 230 9.58 -2.95 -19.78
C GLY A 230 9.20 -4.21 -18.97
N ASN A 231 8.61 -5.21 -19.63
CA ASN A 231 8.19 -6.44 -18.96
C ASN A 231 9.34 -7.47 -18.84
N SER A 232 10.55 -7.12 -19.28
CA SER A 232 11.73 -7.96 -19.20
C SER A 232 12.48 -7.82 -17.90
N ASP A 233 13.03 -8.94 -17.43
CA ASP A 233 13.78 -9.15 -16.17
C ASP A 233 12.94 -9.44 -14.93
N GLY A 234 13.63 -9.71 -13.82
CA GLY A 234 13.08 -10.13 -12.54
C GLY A 234 12.38 -9.03 -11.74
N PHE A 235 12.15 -9.32 -10.47
CA PHE A 235 11.69 -8.36 -9.46
C PHE A 235 12.30 -8.73 -8.11
N PHE A 236 12.71 -7.73 -7.34
CA PHE A 236 13.40 -7.88 -6.06
C PHE A 236 12.99 -6.76 -5.12
N GLY A 237 12.14 -7.08 -4.14
CA GLY A 237 11.60 -6.14 -3.16
C GLY A 237 10.20 -6.54 -2.71
N ARG A 238 9.49 -5.61 -2.07
CA ARG A 238 8.06 -5.76 -1.79
C ARG A 238 7.24 -5.33 -2.99
N LEU A 239 6.55 -6.28 -3.60
CA LEU A 239 5.68 -6.05 -4.75
C LEU A 239 4.30 -5.60 -4.28
N HIS A 240 3.74 -4.60 -4.95
CA HIS A 240 2.40 -4.08 -4.72
C HIS A 240 1.59 -4.10 -6.02
N LEU A 241 0.43 -4.74 -6.01
CA LEU A 241 -0.43 -4.90 -7.18
C LEU A 241 -1.84 -4.46 -6.85
N ASP A 242 -2.36 -3.51 -7.63
CA ASP A 242 -3.77 -3.14 -7.58
C ASP A 242 -4.63 -4.25 -8.20
N LEU A 243 -5.46 -4.88 -7.37
CA LEU A 243 -6.42 -5.90 -7.79
C LEU A 243 -7.84 -5.35 -7.88
N THR A 244 -8.05 -4.07 -7.59
CA THR A 244 -9.36 -3.46 -7.36
C THR A 244 -10.34 -3.75 -8.49
N GLU A 245 -9.92 -3.59 -9.75
CA GLU A 245 -10.79 -3.83 -10.92
C GLU A 245 -11.37 -5.25 -10.95
N THR A 246 -10.58 -6.26 -10.54
CA THR A 246 -11.02 -7.66 -10.58
C THR A 246 -11.62 -8.13 -9.25
N ALA A 247 -11.06 -7.71 -8.11
CA ALA A 247 -11.32 -8.32 -6.81
C ALA A 247 -12.28 -7.52 -5.91
N ALA A 248 -12.44 -6.21 -6.09
CA ALA A 248 -13.28 -5.41 -5.21
C ALA A 248 -14.72 -5.91 -5.19
N THR A 249 -15.33 -5.96 -4.00
CA THR A 249 -16.70 -6.43 -3.76
C THR A 249 -16.99 -7.90 -4.10
N GLN A 250 -15.96 -8.72 -4.39
CA GLN A 250 -16.13 -10.14 -4.74
C GLN A 250 -15.99 -11.06 -3.52
N GLU A 251 -16.78 -12.13 -3.47
CA GLU A 251 -16.82 -13.06 -2.31
C GLU A 251 -15.86 -14.26 -2.41
N ASP A 252 -15.43 -14.63 -3.63
CA ASP A 252 -14.63 -15.83 -3.89
C ASP A 252 -13.41 -15.50 -4.76
N VAL A 253 -12.52 -14.69 -4.18
CA VAL A 253 -11.29 -14.23 -4.83
C VAL A 253 -10.16 -15.23 -4.60
N LYS A 254 -9.34 -15.44 -5.64
CA LYS A 254 -8.06 -16.13 -5.56
C LYS A 254 -7.01 -15.36 -6.35
N PHE A 255 -5.75 -15.45 -5.96
CA PHE A 255 -4.64 -15.14 -6.85
C PHE A 255 -3.82 -16.41 -7.12
N ARG A 256 -3.06 -16.39 -8.21
CA ARG A 256 -2.07 -17.42 -8.50
C ARG A 256 -0.79 -16.80 -9.01
N ILE A 257 0.33 -17.38 -8.62
CA ILE A 257 1.65 -17.06 -9.12
C ILE A 257 2.07 -18.21 -10.01
N ARG A 258 2.46 -17.91 -11.23
CA ARG A 258 2.81 -18.90 -12.25
C ARG A 258 4.25 -18.72 -12.63
N HIS A 259 5.05 -19.74 -12.39
CA HIS A 259 6.42 -19.82 -12.82
C HIS A 259 6.48 -20.76 -14.02
N PHE A 260 6.46 -20.19 -15.21
CA PHE A 260 6.70 -20.96 -16.42
C PHE A 260 8.20 -21.16 -16.55
N GLU A 261 8.64 -22.41 -16.40
CA GLU A 261 10.05 -22.81 -16.43
C GLU A 261 10.42 -23.48 -17.76
N PRO A 262 10.81 -22.70 -18.77
CA PRO A 262 11.49 -23.20 -19.95
C PRO A 262 12.99 -23.31 -19.67
N SER A 263 13.79 -23.56 -20.71
CA SER A 263 15.23 -23.77 -20.54
C SER A 263 15.95 -22.58 -19.89
N TRP A 264 16.95 -22.91 -19.06
CA TRP A 264 17.85 -21.96 -18.40
C TRP A 264 17.12 -20.98 -17.48
N ASP A 265 16.30 -21.50 -16.57
CA ASP A 265 15.62 -20.70 -15.54
C ASP A 265 16.30 -20.87 -14.18
N TRP A 266 16.09 -19.91 -13.27
CA TRP A 266 16.58 -19.98 -11.89
C TRP A 266 15.45 -20.19 -10.90
N TRP A 267 14.98 -19.14 -10.23
CA TRP A 267 14.07 -19.29 -9.11
C TRP A 267 13.18 -18.08 -8.85
N VAL A 268 12.03 -18.39 -8.28
CA VAL A 268 11.02 -17.42 -7.81
C VAL A 268 10.71 -17.74 -6.36
N ALA A 269 10.96 -16.79 -5.47
CA ALA A 269 10.60 -16.87 -4.06
C ALA A 269 9.63 -15.76 -3.65
N ILE A 270 8.72 -16.09 -2.74
CA ILE A 270 7.76 -15.16 -2.16
C ILE A 270 7.61 -15.37 -0.65
N ASP A 271 7.26 -14.29 0.04
CA ASP A 271 6.98 -14.28 1.48
C ASP A 271 6.00 -13.15 1.84
N ASN A 272 5.50 -13.12 3.08
CA ASN A 272 4.66 -12.06 3.66
C ASN A 272 3.53 -11.58 2.74
N VAL A 273 2.70 -12.52 2.27
CA VAL A 273 1.61 -12.24 1.36
C VAL A 273 0.45 -11.60 2.12
N GLN A 274 -0.08 -10.50 1.60
CA GLN A 274 -1.18 -9.75 2.20
C GLN A 274 -2.12 -9.23 1.12
N VAL A 275 -3.42 -9.36 1.35
CA VAL A 275 -4.45 -8.69 0.55
C VAL A 275 -5.29 -7.82 1.47
N ASP A 276 -5.35 -6.54 1.18
CA ASP A 276 -6.10 -5.56 1.97
C ASP A 276 -6.64 -4.39 1.12
N ALA A 277 -7.18 -3.38 1.79
CA ALA A 277 -7.69 -2.15 1.18
C ALA A 277 -6.74 -0.95 1.34
N VAL A 278 -5.43 -1.19 1.52
CA VAL A 278 -4.43 -0.13 1.73
C VAL A 278 -3.58 0.02 0.47
N PRO A 279 -3.78 1.07 -0.33
CA PRO A 279 -2.91 1.36 -1.46
C PRO A 279 -1.46 1.61 -1.04
N SER A 280 -0.51 1.16 -1.84
CA SER A 280 0.88 1.58 -1.74
C SER A 280 1.17 2.60 -2.85
N LEU A 281 0.79 3.86 -2.61
CA LEU A 281 0.91 4.96 -3.58
C LEU A 281 1.84 6.09 -3.10
N GLY A 282 2.37 6.00 -1.88
CA GLY A 282 3.07 7.10 -1.21
C GLY A 282 2.11 8.18 -0.70
N GLY A 283 2.66 9.38 -0.46
CA GLY A 283 1.90 10.52 0.07
C GLY A 283 1.33 11.44 -1.02
N GLU A 284 0.34 12.24 -0.65
CA GLU A 284 -0.40 13.10 -1.60
C GLU A 284 0.41 14.34 -2.08
N HIS A 285 1.42 14.76 -1.33
CA HIS A 285 2.27 15.90 -1.65
C HIS A 285 3.62 15.47 -2.21
N LEU A 286 3.95 15.90 -3.42
CA LEU A 286 5.29 15.75 -3.99
C LEU A 286 6.24 16.83 -3.45
N LEU A 287 7.34 16.42 -2.82
CA LEU A 287 8.33 17.31 -2.21
C LEU A 287 9.64 17.38 -3.01
N LEU A 288 10.04 16.27 -3.61
CA LEU A 288 11.22 16.14 -4.45
C LEU A 288 10.94 15.12 -5.55
N GLU A 289 11.47 15.36 -6.75
CA GLU A 289 11.39 14.46 -7.91
C GLU A 289 12.64 14.64 -8.78
N THR A 290 13.23 13.53 -9.22
CA THR A 290 14.27 13.52 -10.26
C THR A 290 14.24 12.21 -11.04
N ASP A 291 14.22 12.32 -12.36
CA ASP A 291 14.39 11.25 -13.35
C ASP A 291 15.84 11.20 -13.89
N PHE A 292 16.72 12.05 -13.33
CA PHE A 292 18.11 12.24 -13.75
C PHE A 292 18.31 12.56 -15.25
N ASN A 293 17.26 12.96 -15.97
CA ASN A 293 17.36 13.37 -17.37
C ASN A 293 18.21 14.64 -17.47
N GLY A 294 19.43 14.50 -18.01
CA GLY A 294 20.44 15.57 -18.03
C GLY A 294 21.46 15.56 -16.87
N GLY A 295 21.45 14.53 -16.02
CA GLY A 295 22.46 14.24 -15.01
C GLY A 295 21.99 14.43 -13.55
N ILE A 296 22.92 14.27 -12.60
CA ILE A 296 22.66 14.54 -11.17
C ILE A 296 22.31 16.03 -11.00
N PRO A 297 21.20 16.37 -10.31
CA PRO A 297 20.81 17.75 -10.06
C PRO A 297 21.91 18.55 -9.34
N GLY A 298 22.05 19.83 -9.69
CA GLY A 298 23.17 20.66 -9.21
C GLY A 298 23.11 21.06 -7.74
N ASP A 299 21.99 20.79 -7.07
CA ASP A 299 21.71 21.00 -5.65
C ASP A 299 21.81 19.71 -4.82
N TRP A 300 22.15 18.59 -5.45
CA TRP A 300 22.52 17.35 -4.78
C TRP A 300 24.01 17.31 -4.55
N ASP A 301 24.43 16.82 -3.39
CA ASP A 301 25.83 16.70 -3.04
C ASP A 301 26.36 15.31 -3.39
N VAL A 302 27.56 15.25 -3.97
CA VAL A 302 28.28 14.01 -4.27
C VAL A 302 29.54 13.97 -3.43
N GLU A 303 29.56 13.07 -2.45
CA GLU A 303 30.72 12.81 -1.61
C GLU A 303 31.46 11.58 -2.10
N SER A 304 32.76 11.75 -2.38
CA SER A 304 33.63 10.69 -2.88
C SER A 304 34.94 10.70 -2.12
N VAL A 305 35.29 9.57 -1.49
CA VAL A 305 36.51 9.46 -0.67
C VAL A 305 37.79 9.52 -1.53
N ASP A 306 37.72 9.12 -2.80
CA ASP A 306 38.88 9.09 -3.70
C ASP A 306 38.70 9.84 -5.05
N ASN A 307 37.48 10.33 -5.35
CA ASN A 307 37.08 10.93 -6.63
C ASN A 307 37.35 10.04 -7.85
N LEU A 308 37.47 8.72 -7.67
CA LEU A 308 37.81 7.79 -8.75
C LEU A 308 36.56 7.22 -9.42
N ALA A 309 35.44 7.08 -8.70
CA ALA A 309 34.17 6.57 -9.22
C ALA A 309 32.93 7.21 -8.54
N PRO A 310 32.84 8.55 -8.47
CA PRO A 310 31.68 9.20 -7.87
C PRO A 310 30.39 8.84 -8.59
N TRP A 311 29.26 8.98 -7.90
CA TRP A 311 27.94 8.96 -8.51
C TRP A 311 27.89 9.86 -9.75
N SER A 312 27.27 9.36 -10.81
CA SER A 312 27.18 10.03 -12.11
C SER A 312 25.79 9.81 -12.71
N GLY A 313 25.21 10.86 -13.28
CA GLY A 313 23.98 10.76 -14.07
C GLY A 313 24.23 10.42 -15.56
N ILE A 314 25.49 10.21 -15.93
CA ILE A 314 25.91 9.62 -17.21
C ILE A 314 26.43 8.22 -16.89
N ASP A 315 26.17 7.23 -17.75
CA ASP A 315 26.75 5.89 -17.60
C ASP A 315 28.29 5.97 -17.58
N SER A 316 28.84 5.91 -16.37
CA SER A 316 30.22 6.26 -16.07
C SER A 316 31.21 5.11 -16.31
N SER A 317 30.68 3.92 -16.61
CA SER A 317 31.40 2.65 -16.52
C SER A 317 30.71 1.54 -17.33
N PRO A 318 30.39 1.81 -18.60
CA PRO A 318 29.43 1.08 -19.44
C PRO A 318 28.48 0.10 -18.76
N ILE A 319 27.79 0.46 -17.67
CA ILE A 319 26.81 -0.43 -17.00
C ILE A 319 25.73 -0.81 -18.01
N SER A 320 25.29 0.14 -18.84
CA SER A 320 24.37 -0.09 -19.95
C SER A 320 24.98 -0.92 -21.10
N LEU A 321 26.25 -1.31 -21.04
CA LEU A 321 27.00 -1.99 -22.12
C LEU A 321 27.85 -3.18 -21.64
N LEU A 322 27.85 -3.56 -20.35
CA LEU A 322 28.67 -4.67 -19.86
C LEU A 322 27.99 -6.02 -20.08
N ASN A 323 28.70 -6.89 -20.80
CA ASN A 323 28.35 -8.27 -21.12
C ASN A 323 28.79 -9.18 -19.97
N PHE A 324 28.20 -9.06 -18.77
CA PHE A 324 28.59 -9.98 -17.70
C PHE A 324 28.11 -11.41 -17.92
N ASN A 325 27.11 -11.65 -18.79
CA ASN A 325 26.50 -12.99 -18.88
C ASN A 325 26.14 -13.48 -20.30
N GLY A 326 26.72 -12.91 -21.37
CA GLY A 326 26.74 -13.56 -22.70
C GLY A 326 25.40 -13.72 -23.44
N GLY A 327 24.32 -13.10 -22.97
CA GLY A 327 23.00 -13.13 -23.61
C GLY A 327 22.83 -12.10 -24.71
N LEU A 328 22.09 -12.49 -25.75
CA LEU A 328 21.55 -11.56 -26.75
C LEU A 328 20.30 -10.92 -26.14
N PHE A 329 20.44 -9.75 -25.52
CA PHE A 329 19.30 -8.92 -25.19
C PHE A 329 18.52 -8.57 -26.48
N PRO A 330 17.20 -8.45 -26.42
CA PRO A 330 16.40 -7.99 -27.54
C PRO A 330 16.50 -6.47 -27.66
N ASP A 331 17.69 -5.88 -27.65
CA ASP A 331 17.91 -4.51 -28.13
C ASP A 331 19.39 -4.19 -28.41
N GLU A 332 19.85 -4.55 -29.61
CA GLU A 332 21.04 -3.93 -30.22
C GLU A 332 20.65 -2.72 -31.11
N ALA A 333 19.38 -2.29 -31.08
CA ALA A 333 18.87 -1.26 -32.00
C ALA A 333 19.02 0.18 -31.48
N ASP A 334 18.96 0.41 -30.16
CA ASP A 334 19.12 1.74 -29.54
C ASP A 334 20.40 1.89 -28.67
N GLY A 335 21.03 0.78 -28.30
CA GLY A 335 22.31 0.74 -27.59
C GLY A 335 22.22 0.69 -26.05
N ARG A 336 21.04 0.44 -25.46
CA ARG A 336 20.84 0.34 -24.00
C ARG A 336 20.70 -1.13 -23.52
N ARG A 337 21.05 -1.41 -22.25
CA ARG A 337 20.90 -2.74 -21.61
C ARG A 337 20.23 -2.74 -20.22
N LEU A 338 20.02 -1.58 -19.60
CA LEU A 338 19.04 -1.41 -18.52
C LEU A 338 17.79 -0.83 -19.16
N HIS A 339 16.97 -1.67 -19.79
CA HIS A 339 15.83 -1.22 -20.61
C HIS A 339 14.62 -0.75 -19.80
N TYR A 340 14.64 -0.96 -18.48
CA TYR A 340 13.61 -0.53 -17.54
C TYR A 340 13.92 0.81 -16.85
N PHE A 341 15.04 1.45 -17.19
CA PHE A 341 15.36 2.82 -16.79
C PHE A 341 15.26 3.76 -18.00
N ASP A 342 15.19 5.05 -17.69
CA ASP A 342 15.32 6.10 -18.68
C ASP A 342 16.72 6.08 -19.31
N ARG A 343 16.92 6.93 -20.31
CA ARG A 343 18.20 6.97 -21.02
C ARG A 343 19.34 7.44 -20.12
N ASP A 344 19.08 8.44 -19.29
CA ASP A 344 20.00 8.98 -18.31
C ASP A 344 19.48 8.56 -16.93
N PHE A 345 20.36 8.07 -16.06
CA PHE A 345 20.02 7.59 -14.71
C PHE A 345 21.24 7.76 -13.80
N ALA A 346 21.02 7.85 -12.49
CA ALA A 346 22.11 7.93 -11.52
C ALA A 346 22.74 6.55 -11.30
N ASN A 347 24.06 6.48 -11.39
CA ASN A 347 24.79 5.24 -11.16
C ASN A 347 26.12 5.47 -10.43
N VAL A 348 26.52 4.44 -9.72
CA VAL A 348 27.85 4.27 -9.14
C VAL A 348 28.37 2.89 -9.52
N SER A 349 29.64 2.82 -9.90
CA SER A 349 30.21 1.57 -10.40
C SER A 349 31.67 1.38 -10.08
N CYS A 350 31.99 0.13 -9.80
CA CYS A 350 33.31 -0.42 -9.98
C CYS A 350 33.25 -1.46 -11.11
N ALA A 351 33.54 -1.05 -12.35
CA ALA A 351 33.74 -1.96 -13.47
C ALA A 351 35.17 -1.89 -14.02
N ASN A 352 35.75 -3.04 -14.36
CA ASN A 352 37.01 -3.07 -15.11
C ASN A 352 36.71 -2.84 -16.59
N ASP A 353 37.29 -1.80 -17.19
CA ASP A 353 37.23 -1.55 -18.63
C ASP A 353 38.63 -1.20 -19.18
N GLU A 354 39.22 -2.15 -19.92
CA GLU A 354 40.55 -1.99 -20.53
C GLU A 354 40.59 -0.91 -21.64
N ASN A 355 39.46 -0.63 -22.30
CA ASN A 355 39.35 0.40 -23.35
C ASN A 355 39.26 1.81 -22.76
N LEU A 356 38.66 1.95 -21.58
CA LEU A 356 38.57 3.20 -20.83
C LEU A 356 39.72 3.38 -19.81
N GLY A 357 40.53 2.35 -19.60
CA GLY A 357 41.66 2.36 -18.64
C GLY A 357 41.20 2.34 -17.19
N ILE A 358 40.04 1.73 -16.91
CA ILE A 358 39.39 1.67 -15.61
C ILE A 358 39.69 0.31 -14.95
N GLU A 359 40.27 0.30 -13.75
CA GLU A 359 40.54 -0.90 -12.97
C GLU A 359 40.02 -0.77 -11.52
N CYS A 360 39.25 -1.77 -11.06
CA CYS A 360 38.66 -1.83 -9.72
C CYS A 360 39.68 -1.99 -8.60
N ALA A 361 40.83 -2.63 -8.86
CA ALA A 361 41.86 -2.93 -7.86
C ALA A 361 42.46 -1.71 -7.15
N ASN A 362 42.13 -0.48 -7.58
CA ASN A 362 42.56 0.77 -6.96
C ASN A 362 41.40 1.71 -6.57
N ARG A 363 40.14 1.21 -6.59
CA ARG A 363 38.92 1.96 -6.26
C ARG A 363 38.25 1.30 -5.06
N ALA A 364 38.68 1.66 -3.85
CA ALA A 364 37.89 1.31 -2.67
C ALA A 364 36.75 2.33 -2.62
N GLY A 365 35.59 1.95 -3.18
CA GLY A 365 34.45 2.85 -3.33
C GLY A 365 33.79 3.09 -2.00
N ASN A 366 33.67 4.35 -1.60
CA ASN A 366 32.78 4.78 -0.54
C ASN A 366 32.20 6.10 -1.04
N GLU A 367 31.07 5.95 -1.73
CA GLU A 367 30.47 6.97 -2.56
C GLU A 367 29.07 7.27 -2.06
N THR A 368 28.80 8.54 -1.83
CA THR A 368 27.51 9.00 -1.31
C THR A 368 26.93 10.05 -2.23
N LEU A 369 25.66 9.87 -2.60
CA LEU A 369 24.84 10.88 -3.26
C LEU A 369 23.79 11.34 -2.27
N LEU A 370 23.75 12.64 -1.96
CA LEU A 370 22.84 13.22 -0.97
C LEU A 370 21.79 14.09 -1.63
N THR A 371 20.55 13.96 -1.18
CA THR A 371 19.47 14.90 -1.52
C THR A 371 19.77 16.28 -0.89
N PRO A 372 19.21 17.37 -1.43
CA PRO A 372 19.14 18.62 -0.68
C PRO A 372 18.37 18.42 0.63
N PRO A 373 18.63 19.23 1.67
CA PRO A 373 17.89 19.17 2.92
C PRO A 373 16.42 19.56 2.72
N LEU A 374 15.52 18.80 3.35
CA LEU A 374 14.08 18.97 3.29
C LEU A 374 13.52 19.40 4.65
N ASP A 375 12.61 20.38 4.63
CA ASP A 375 11.79 20.76 5.78
C ASP A 375 10.48 19.98 5.76
N LEU A 376 10.35 19.02 6.67
CA LEU A 376 9.22 18.11 6.83
C LEU A 376 8.48 18.37 8.14
N THR A 377 8.68 19.54 8.78
CA THR A 377 8.10 19.87 10.09
C THR A 377 6.57 19.81 10.13
N GLU A 378 5.91 20.07 9.01
CA GLU A 378 4.45 20.04 8.89
C GLU A 378 3.91 18.71 8.32
N ARG A 379 4.78 17.72 8.07
CA ARG A 379 4.40 16.44 7.46
C ARG A 379 4.09 15.36 8.49
N THR A 380 3.06 14.57 8.25
CA THR A 380 2.60 13.49 9.15
C THR A 380 3.04 12.11 8.69
N ALA A 381 3.32 11.95 7.40
CA ALA A 381 3.89 10.75 6.80
C ALA A 381 4.83 11.15 5.66
N VAL A 382 5.89 10.36 5.43
CA VAL A 382 6.92 10.63 4.42
C VAL A 382 7.26 9.31 3.75
N TYR A 383 7.41 9.33 2.43
CA TYR A 383 7.67 8.17 1.60
C TYR A 383 8.74 8.49 0.57
N LEU A 384 9.68 7.57 0.40
CA LEU A 384 10.65 7.58 -0.69
C LEU A 384 10.20 6.62 -1.78
N HIS A 385 10.19 7.10 -3.02
CA HIS A 385 9.98 6.32 -4.21
C HIS A 385 11.29 6.25 -4.99
N LEU A 386 11.62 5.09 -5.53
CA LEU A 386 12.72 4.94 -6.46
C LEU A 386 12.59 3.65 -7.26
N ARG A 387 13.18 3.66 -8.46
CA ARG A 387 13.58 2.44 -9.14
C ARG A 387 15.04 2.17 -8.83
N SER A 388 15.37 0.92 -8.56
CA SER A 388 16.70 0.53 -8.12
C SER A 388 17.13 -0.74 -8.82
N SER A 389 18.36 -0.75 -9.35
CA SER A 389 18.97 -1.92 -9.93
C SER A 389 20.41 -2.06 -9.48
N ILE A 390 20.79 -3.26 -9.04
CA ILE A 390 22.11 -3.52 -8.48
C ILE A 390 22.65 -4.86 -8.98
N LEU A 391 23.93 -4.88 -9.34
CA LEU A 391 24.70 -6.11 -9.44
C LEU A 391 25.25 -6.44 -8.05
N MET A 392 24.59 -7.37 -7.34
CA MET A 392 24.94 -7.69 -5.96
C MET A 392 26.31 -8.38 -5.89
N THR A 393 27.24 -7.77 -5.17
CA THR A 393 28.56 -8.32 -4.85
C THR A 393 28.79 -8.20 -3.35
N SER A 394 30.00 -8.40 -2.85
CA SER A 394 30.38 -8.02 -1.48
C SER A 394 30.28 -6.51 -1.14
N ALA A 395 29.71 -5.68 -2.00
CA ALA A 395 29.47 -4.26 -1.78
C ALA A 395 28.16 -4.05 -1.01
N ILE A 396 28.14 -3.00 -0.20
CA ILE A 396 26.99 -2.57 0.59
C ILE A 396 26.38 -1.36 -0.14
N ALA A 397 25.09 -1.44 -0.44
CA ALA A 397 24.33 -0.36 -1.06
C ALA A 397 23.13 -0.02 -0.18
N GLU A 398 23.13 1.19 0.38
CA GLU A 398 22.20 1.60 1.42
C GLU A 398 21.61 2.98 1.15
N ILE A 399 20.41 3.20 1.69
CA ILE A 399 19.81 4.52 1.78
C ILE A 399 19.81 4.90 3.25
N LEU A 400 20.60 5.92 3.59
CA LEU A 400 20.75 6.41 4.96
C LEU A 400 19.86 7.62 5.18
N LEU A 401 19.38 7.78 6.42
CA LEU A 401 18.58 8.92 6.85
C LEU A 401 19.41 9.82 7.77
N SER A 402 19.44 11.11 7.48
CA SER A 402 19.93 12.14 8.39
C SER A 402 18.78 13.07 8.77
N LEU A 403 18.74 13.46 10.04
CA LEU A 403 17.78 14.40 10.63
C LEU A 403 18.43 15.74 11.04
N ASP A 404 19.68 15.95 10.66
CA ASP A 404 20.50 17.11 11.02
C ASP A 404 21.28 17.68 9.83
N GLY A 405 20.68 17.62 8.63
CA GLY A 405 21.23 18.21 7.43
C GLY A 405 22.47 17.50 6.87
N GLY A 406 22.63 16.21 7.18
CA GLY A 406 23.76 15.38 6.75
C GLY A 406 24.96 15.38 7.69
N GLU A 407 24.86 15.96 8.90
CA GLU A 407 25.97 15.92 9.87
C GLU A 407 26.15 14.53 10.49
N THR A 408 25.05 13.84 10.79
CA THR A 408 25.00 12.46 11.26
C THR A 408 23.90 11.67 10.59
N PHE A 409 24.03 10.34 10.62
CA PHE A 409 23.06 9.40 10.04
C PHE A 409 22.52 8.46 11.11
N GLU A 410 21.24 8.10 10.97
CA GLU A 410 20.56 7.13 11.81
C GLU A 410 21.26 5.76 11.77
N GLU A 411 21.19 5.01 12.88
CA GLU A 411 21.90 3.73 13.01
C GLU A 411 21.37 2.65 12.06
N GLN A 412 20.08 2.71 11.72
CA GLN A 412 19.44 1.76 10.80
C GLN A 412 19.20 2.45 9.46
N PRO A 413 19.64 1.85 8.35
CA PRO A 413 19.35 2.40 7.03
C PRO A 413 17.84 2.31 6.74
N VAL A 414 17.35 3.23 5.92
CA VAL A 414 16.00 3.19 5.36
C VAL A 414 15.86 1.99 4.44
N PHE A 415 16.92 1.68 3.69
CA PHE A 415 16.99 0.57 2.76
C PHE A 415 18.40 0.01 2.69
N SER A 416 18.58 -1.30 2.53
CA SER A 416 19.91 -1.90 2.37
C SER A 416 19.90 -3.17 1.53
N TYR A 417 20.79 -3.21 0.54
CA TYR A 417 21.25 -4.43 -0.11
C TYR A 417 22.54 -4.90 0.59
N SER A 418 22.41 -5.72 1.62
CA SER A 418 23.57 -6.24 2.38
C SER A 418 23.82 -7.72 2.12
N THR A 419 25.10 -8.12 2.15
CA THR A 419 25.58 -9.49 1.84
C THR A 419 25.50 -10.47 3.00
N GLU A 420 25.02 -10.04 4.17
CA GLU A 420 24.68 -10.96 5.28
C GLU A 420 23.56 -11.94 4.88
N ALA A 421 22.84 -11.61 3.81
CA ALA A 421 21.86 -12.47 3.24
C ALA A 421 22.42 -13.21 2.02
N SER A 422 22.42 -14.54 2.12
CA SER A 422 22.85 -15.51 1.10
C SER A 422 21.97 -15.51 -0.16
N PHE A 423 21.50 -14.35 -0.61
CA PHE A 423 20.49 -14.19 -1.65
C PHE A 423 21.02 -14.58 -3.03
N LEU A 424 22.21 -14.09 -3.36
CA LEU A 424 22.81 -14.23 -4.68
C LEU A 424 24.25 -14.73 -4.47
N ARG A 425 24.58 -15.78 -5.21
CA ARG A 425 25.76 -16.64 -5.12
C ARG A 425 27.08 -15.86 -4.95
N GLU A 426 28.09 -16.48 -4.30
CA GLU A 426 29.45 -15.94 -4.13
C GLU A 426 30.06 -15.34 -5.43
N ASP A 427 30.87 -14.30 -5.25
CA ASP A 427 31.54 -13.49 -6.30
C ASP A 427 31.98 -14.31 -7.53
N GLY A 428 31.38 -14.02 -8.70
CA GLY A 428 31.78 -14.59 -9.98
C GLY A 428 30.65 -14.82 -10.99
N ASN A 429 29.41 -14.96 -10.52
CA ASN A 429 28.15 -14.99 -11.28
C ASN A 429 27.08 -14.16 -10.52
N ALA A 430 27.43 -12.93 -10.15
CA ALA A 430 26.51 -12.02 -9.47
C ALA A 430 25.33 -11.69 -10.38
N GLU A 431 24.13 -11.62 -9.82
CA GLU A 431 22.91 -11.36 -10.57
C GLU A 431 22.36 -9.97 -10.33
N VAL A 432 21.64 -9.49 -11.33
CA VAL A 432 21.03 -8.17 -11.29
C VAL A 432 19.71 -8.27 -10.54
N ALA A 433 19.65 -7.61 -9.39
CA ALA A 433 18.40 -7.34 -8.70
C ALA A 433 17.81 -6.04 -9.26
N TYR A 434 16.50 -6.03 -9.49
CA TYR A 434 15.75 -4.86 -9.90
C TYR A 434 14.48 -4.78 -9.07
N GLY A 435 14.13 -3.59 -8.60
CA GLY A 435 12.87 -3.36 -7.91
C GLY A 435 12.42 -1.91 -8.04
N GLU A 436 11.10 -1.74 -7.98
CA GLU A 436 10.42 -0.46 -7.86
C GLU A 436 9.96 -0.38 -6.40
N HIS A 437 10.41 0.63 -5.67
CA HIS A 437 10.26 0.70 -4.22
C HIS A 437 9.49 1.95 -3.84
N ILE A 438 8.52 1.78 -2.94
CA ILE A 438 7.85 2.84 -2.20
C ILE A 438 8.12 2.52 -0.73
N ILE A 439 8.87 3.37 -0.04
CA ILE A 439 9.42 3.08 1.28
C ILE A 439 8.93 4.15 2.26
N PRO A 440 8.09 3.81 3.24
CA PRO A 440 7.73 4.69 4.33
C PRO A 440 8.97 5.06 5.16
N ILE A 441 9.11 6.34 5.49
CA ILE A 441 10.19 6.86 6.35
C ILE A 441 9.55 7.58 7.56
N PRO A 442 8.96 6.84 8.52
CA PRO A 442 8.24 7.47 9.63
C PRO A 442 9.12 8.39 10.50
N ALA A 443 10.43 8.12 10.55
CA ALA A 443 11.38 8.92 11.33
C ALA A 443 11.65 10.31 10.70
N ALA A 444 11.30 10.53 9.44
CA ALA A 444 11.47 11.82 8.77
C ALA A 444 10.27 12.77 8.97
N ALA A 445 9.10 12.24 9.33
CA ALA A 445 7.89 13.05 9.53
C ALA A 445 8.06 13.99 10.74
N GLY A 446 7.78 15.28 10.55
CA GLY A 446 7.90 16.31 11.60
C GLY A 446 9.31 16.88 11.80
N GLU A 447 10.29 16.45 11.00
CA GLU A 447 11.69 16.88 11.12
C GLU A 447 12.02 18.01 10.12
N GLY A 448 12.88 18.96 10.49
CA GLY A 448 13.10 20.20 9.72
C GLY A 448 14.34 20.28 8.85
N ASP A 449 15.21 19.26 8.90
CA ASP A 449 16.49 19.26 8.19
C ASP A 449 16.85 17.82 7.74
N VAL A 450 15.96 17.23 6.95
CA VAL A 450 16.05 15.82 6.54
C VAL A 450 16.85 15.67 5.26
N VAL A 451 17.82 14.76 5.26
CA VAL A 451 18.62 14.38 4.07
C VAL A 451 18.58 12.86 3.90
N LEU A 452 18.38 12.40 2.67
CA LEU A 452 18.58 11.01 2.28
C LEU A 452 19.91 10.85 1.54
N ALA A 453 20.67 9.83 1.90
CA ALA A 453 21.97 9.55 1.33
C ALA A 453 22.02 8.15 0.70
N PHE A 454 22.21 8.09 -0.62
CA PHE A 454 22.44 6.86 -1.37
C PHE A 454 23.92 6.50 -1.26
N HIS A 455 24.22 5.54 -0.41
CA HIS A 455 25.57 5.16 0.01
C HIS A 455 25.98 3.83 -0.60
N PHE A 456 27.10 3.83 -1.32
CA PHE A 456 27.70 2.62 -1.90
C PHE A 456 29.10 2.41 -1.34
N ASP A 457 29.26 1.39 -0.49
CA ASP A 457 30.52 0.98 0.11
C ASP A 457 31.01 -0.35 -0.49
N ASN A 458 32.14 -0.31 -1.19
CA ASN A 458 32.76 -1.47 -1.84
C ASN A 458 34.18 -1.68 -1.33
N PRO A 459 34.36 -2.09 -0.06
CA PRO A 459 35.66 -2.20 0.58
C PRO A 459 36.54 -3.31 -0.02
N ASN A 460 35.93 -4.31 -0.65
CA ASN A 460 36.63 -5.44 -1.27
C ASN A 460 36.95 -5.23 -2.75
N GLN A 461 36.59 -4.06 -3.31
CA GLN A 461 36.85 -3.72 -4.72
C GLN A 461 36.25 -4.74 -5.69
N ALA A 462 35.08 -5.29 -5.33
CA ALA A 462 34.37 -6.23 -6.17
C ALA A 462 33.87 -5.53 -7.43
N THR A 463 33.85 -6.26 -8.56
CA THR A 463 33.32 -5.72 -9.80
C THR A 463 31.80 -5.72 -9.73
N GLY A 464 31.21 -4.53 -9.53
CA GLY A 464 29.80 -4.35 -9.19
C GLY A 464 29.34 -2.93 -9.48
N TRP A 465 28.03 -2.72 -9.44
CA TRP A 465 27.42 -1.41 -9.69
C TRP A 465 26.06 -1.32 -9.02
N TRP A 466 25.65 -0.10 -8.72
CA TRP A 466 24.30 0.25 -8.30
C TRP A 466 23.81 1.44 -9.12
N ALA A 467 22.58 1.35 -9.60
CA ALA A 467 21.91 2.37 -10.38
C ALA A 467 20.51 2.62 -9.81
N ILE A 468 20.11 3.90 -9.79
CA ILE A 468 18.80 4.35 -9.34
C ILE A 468 18.20 5.33 -10.34
N ASP A 469 16.87 5.36 -10.40
CA ASP A 469 16.12 6.23 -11.28
C ASP A 469 14.76 6.59 -10.68
N ASP A 470 14.07 7.59 -11.25
CA ASP A 470 12.74 8.04 -10.83
C ASP A 470 12.60 8.26 -9.31
N VAL A 471 13.56 8.98 -8.72
CA VAL A 471 13.59 9.23 -7.28
C VAL A 471 12.57 10.31 -6.93
N MET A 472 11.60 9.99 -6.08
CA MET A 472 10.63 10.95 -5.54
C MET A 472 10.57 10.87 -4.02
N ILE A 473 10.31 12.01 -3.38
CA ILE A 473 9.92 12.07 -1.97
C ILE A 473 8.54 12.68 -1.91
N THR A 474 7.61 11.93 -1.35
CA THR A 474 6.22 12.35 -1.14
C THR A 474 5.88 12.36 0.33
N ALA A 475 4.86 13.11 0.71
CA ALA A 475 4.44 13.22 2.10
C ALA A 475 2.93 13.49 2.21
N ASP A 476 2.38 13.19 3.38
CA ASP A 476 1.04 13.61 3.79
C ASP A 476 1.14 14.73 4.83
N GLY A 477 0.09 15.53 4.93
CA GLY A 477 0.03 16.71 5.81
C GLY A 477 0.85 17.88 5.29
N GLY A 478 0.76 19.05 5.92
CA GLY A 478 1.50 20.26 5.54
C GLY A 478 0.86 21.10 4.44
N ASP A 479 -0.33 20.72 3.99
CA ASP A 479 -1.35 21.74 3.78
C ASP A 479 -1.86 22.15 5.16
N GLY A 480 -2.28 23.40 5.37
CA GLY A 480 -2.93 23.85 6.61
C GLY A 480 -4.28 23.17 6.90
N VAL A 481 -4.44 21.92 6.47
CA VAL A 481 -5.41 20.95 6.96
C VAL A 481 -4.86 20.46 8.28
N GLU A 482 -5.32 21.11 9.33
CA GLU A 482 -5.36 20.57 10.67
C GLU A 482 -5.69 19.06 10.59
N PRO A 483 -5.02 18.18 11.36
CA PRO A 483 -5.50 16.79 11.48
C PRO A 483 -7.01 16.85 11.67
N PRO A 484 -7.80 15.97 11.01
CA PRO A 484 -9.25 16.06 11.10
C PRO A 484 -9.58 16.27 12.56
N PRO A 485 -10.22 17.40 12.89
CA PRO A 485 -10.41 17.79 14.26
C PRO A 485 -10.95 16.59 15.04
N PRO A 486 -10.46 16.34 16.27
CA PRO A 486 -10.96 15.22 17.05
C PRO A 486 -12.48 15.28 17.02
N ALA A 487 -13.12 14.20 16.55
CA ALA A 487 -14.54 14.20 16.23
C ALA A 487 -15.36 14.94 17.30
N GLU A 488 -15.98 16.05 16.87
CA GLU A 488 -16.75 16.94 17.73
C GLU A 488 -17.84 16.13 18.44
N ILE A 489 -17.91 16.22 19.78
CA ILE A 489 -18.97 15.58 20.53
C ILE A 489 -20.13 16.56 20.60
N CYS A 490 -21.03 16.44 19.62
CA CYS A 490 -22.16 17.33 19.36
C CYS A 490 -23.25 17.46 20.46
N ASP A 491 -22.96 17.09 21.71
CA ASP A 491 -23.86 17.18 22.86
C ASP A 491 -23.18 17.47 24.22
N ASN A 492 -21.91 17.87 24.25
CA ASN A 492 -21.14 17.98 25.49
C ASN A 492 -20.89 19.43 25.98
N GLY A 493 -21.23 20.45 25.19
CA GLY A 493 -21.06 21.86 25.53
C GLY A 493 -19.61 22.36 25.52
N ALA A 494 -18.71 21.62 24.88
CA ALA A 494 -17.34 22.00 24.59
C ALA A 494 -17.18 22.27 23.09
N ASP A 495 -16.09 22.95 22.79
CA ASP A 495 -15.53 23.12 21.45
C ASP A 495 -14.40 22.07 21.46
N ASP A 496 -14.72 20.83 21.06
CA ASP A 496 -13.81 19.70 21.21
C ASP A 496 -12.67 19.75 20.20
N ASP A 497 -12.87 20.52 19.12
CA ASP A 497 -11.89 20.75 18.09
C ASP A 497 -11.21 22.13 18.07
N ASP A 498 -11.59 23.02 19.00
CA ASP A 498 -11.02 24.36 19.20
C ASP A 498 -11.19 25.31 17.97
N ASP A 499 -12.18 25.06 17.09
CA ASP A 499 -12.47 25.91 15.91
C ASP A 499 -13.22 27.23 16.28
N GLY A 500 -13.71 27.29 17.53
CA GLY A 500 -14.44 28.42 18.10
C GLY A 500 -15.96 28.26 18.11
N LEU A 501 -16.48 27.13 17.66
CA LEU A 501 -17.88 26.73 17.67
C LEU A 501 -18.05 25.50 18.56
N ALA A 502 -19.28 25.22 19.01
CA ALA A 502 -19.54 24.15 19.98
C ALA A 502 -20.90 23.51 19.70
N ASP A 503 -20.97 22.19 19.82
CA ASP A 503 -22.18 21.39 19.58
C ASP A 503 -22.87 21.77 18.25
N CYS A 504 -24.16 22.10 18.27
CA CYS A 504 -24.95 22.39 17.08
C CYS A 504 -24.72 23.78 16.47
N ASP A 505 -23.90 24.62 17.11
CA ASP A 505 -23.40 25.84 16.47
C ASP A 505 -22.20 25.53 15.55
N ASP A 506 -21.69 24.29 15.60
CA ASP A 506 -20.58 23.76 14.80
C ASP A 506 -21.05 23.16 13.45
N PRO A 507 -20.46 23.55 12.30
CA PRO A 507 -20.74 22.97 10.99
C PRO A 507 -20.48 21.45 10.91
N ASP A 508 -19.55 20.91 11.69
CA ASP A 508 -19.20 19.49 11.66
C ASP A 508 -20.25 18.62 12.37
N CYS A 509 -21.08 19.24 13.22
CA CYS A 509 -22.26 18.63 13.82
C CYS A 509 -23.51 18.68 12.94
N ALA A 510 -23.43 19.21 11.72
CA ALA A 510 -24.61 19.44 10.87
C ALA A 510 -25.34 18.17 10.41
N ALA A 511 -24.78 16.98 10.59
CA ALA A 511 -25.42 15.69 10.29
C ALA A 511 -25.89 14.93 11.55
N GLU A 512 -25.52 15.38 12.74
CA GLU A 512 -25.86 14.69 13.99
C GLU A 512 -27.33 14.84 14.36
N ALA A 513 -27.92 13.78 14.91
CA ALA A 513 -29.35 13.72 15.19
C ALA A 513 -29.78 14.75 16.25
N SER A 514 -28.87 15.15 17.15
CA SER A 514 -29.05 16.22 18.13
C SER A 514 -29.08 17.62 17.51
N CYS A 515 -28.41 17.79 16.36
CA CYS A 515 -28.20 19.07 15.70
C CYS A 515 -28.97 19.25 14.39
N GLN A 516 -29.71 18.21 13.97
CA GLN A 516 -30.81 18.35 13.03
C GLN A 516 -31.89 19.25 13.64
N VAL A 517 -31.80 20.55 13.36
CA VAL A 517 -32.84 21.51 13.71
C VAL A 517 -34.13 21.04 13.05
N VAL A 518 -35.05 20.57 13.90
CA VAL A 518 -36.45 20.38 13.56
C VAL A 518 -36.94 21.63 12.83
N LYS A 519 -37.22 21.53 11.55
CA LYS A 519 -37.63 22.66 10.72
C LYS A 519 -39.05 23.08 11.12
N GLY A 520 -39.15 23.91 12.15
CA GLY A 520 -40.39 24.56 12.58
C GLY A 520 -41.15 23.91 13.75
N PRO A 521 -42.26 24.53 14.20
CA PRO A 521 -43.14 24.01 15.24
C PRO A 521 -43.68 22.62 14.92
N VAL A 522 -43.99 21.83 15.94
CA VAL A 522 -44.73 20.57 15.78
C VAL A 522 -46.20 20.83 15.40
N PHE A 523 -46.76 20.00 14.53
CA PHE A 523 -48.12 20.17 14.01
C PHE A 523 -48.82 18.83 13.78
N ASN A 524 -50.11 18.86 13.42
CA ASN A 524 -50.81 17.73 12.82
C ASN A 524 -51.04 18.00 11.33
N ARG A 525 -50.64 17.06 10.46
CA ARG A 525 -50.84 17.17 9.01
C ARG A 525 -52.32 17.03 8.66
N GLY A 526 -52.82 17.93 7.82
CA GLY A 526 -54.22 18.02 7.43
C GLY A 526 -55.08 18.93 8.32
N ASP A 527 -54.48 19.73 9.21
CA ASP A 527 -55.15 20.75 10.06
C ASP A 527 -54.58 22.16 9.78
N PRO A 528 -54.89 22.75 8.62
CA PRO A 528 -54.41 24.07 8.20
C PRO A 528 -55.07 25.24 8.93
N ASP A 529 -56.21 25.01 9.61
CA ASP A 529 -56.89 26.05 10.39
C ASP A 529 -56.50 26.04 11.88
N ASP A 530 -55.56 25.16 12.27
CA ASP A 530 -54.93 25.03 13.59
C ASP A 530 -55.99 24.95 14.71
N ASN A 531 -56.95 24.04 14.55
CA ASN A 531 -57.99 23.81 15.56
C ASN A 531 -57.73 22.54 16.41
N GLY A 532 -56.68 21.79 16.09
CA GLY A 532 -56.24 20.57 16.76
C GLY A 532 -56.96 19.31 16.29
N SER A 533 -57.68 19.36 15.16
CA SER A 533 -58.46 18.23 14.63
C SER A 533 -58.62 18.29 13.12
N VAL A 534 -58.30 17.19 12.44
CA VAL A 534 -58.54 17.03 11.00
C VAL A 534 -60.02 16.74 10.74
N GLN A 535 -60.72 17.70 10.13
CA GLN A 535 -62.16 17.72 9.90
C GLN A 535 -62.55 18.27 8.52
N LEU A 536 -63.85 18.35 8.25
CA LEU A 536 -64.37 18.80 6.95
C LEU A 536 -63.97 20.26 6.64
N THR A 537 -63.83 21.10 7.66
CA THR A 537 -63.51 22.52 7.45
C THR A 537 -62.10 22.72 6.95
N ASP A 538 -61.17 21.80 7.21
CA ASP A 538 -59.77 21.86 6.77
C ASP A 538 -59.63 21.76 5.26
N GLY A 539 -60.33 20.79 4.66
CA GLY A 539 -60.42 20.70 3.20
C GLY A 539 -61.05 21.95 2.60
N ILE A 540 -62.04 22.56 3.27
CA ILE A 540 -62.66 23.82 2.82
C ILE A 540 -61.70 25.00 3.01
N PHE A 541 -60.89 25.02 4.07
CA PHE A 541 -59.92 26.06 4.37
C PHE A 541 -58.85 26.15 3.29
N ILE A 542 -58.27 25.01 2.88
CA ILE A 542 -57.31 24.93 1.76
C ILE A 542 -57.95 25.46 0.47
N LEU A 543 -59.16 25.03 0.15
CA LEU A 543 -59.86 25.48 -1.06
C LEU A 543 -60.17 26.98 -1.03
N ASN A 544 -60.51 27.53 0.13
CA ASN A 544 -60.79 28.95 0.28
C ASN A 544 -59.52 29.79 0.08
N PHE A 545 -58.41 29.37 0.68
CA PHE A 545 -57.09 29.96 0.48
C PHE A 545 -56.71 29.95 -1.01
N LEU A 546 -56.80 28.80 -1.67
CA LEU A 546 -56.37 28.63 -3.06
C LEU A 546 -57.22 29.39 -4.09
N PHE A 547 -58.55 29.41 -3.95
CA PHE A 547 -59.43 29.83 -5.05
C PHE A 547 -60.19 31.14 -4.84
N ILE A 548 -60.38 31.58 -3.59
CA ILE A 548 -61.18 32.78 -3.30
C ILE A 548 -60.47 33.78 -2.38
N GLY A 549 -59.16 33.61 -2.17
CA GLY A 549 -58.33 34.54 -1.39
C GLY A 549 -58.67 34.54 0.10
N GLY A 550 -58.98 33.37 0.65
CA GLY A 550 -59.11 33.17 2.09
C GLY A 550 -57.79 33.42 2.83
N THR A 551 -57.86 33.42 4.17
CA THR A 551 -56.67 33.53 5.02
C THR A 551 -55.66 32.42 4.69
N ALA A 552 -54.38 32.77 4.63
CA ALA A 552 -53.31 31.79 4.45
C ALA A 552 -53.14 30.93 5.72
N PRO A 553 -52.80 29.62 5.59
CA PRO A 553 -52.39 28.81 6.72
C PRO A 553 -51.21 29.45 7.45
N ALA A 554 -51.21 29.41 8.77
CA ALA A 554 -50.05 29.81 9.59
C ALA A 554 -48.95 28.74 9.59
N CYS A 555 -49.33 27.50 9.25
CA CYS A 555 -48.45 26.38 9.02
C CYS A 555 -48.75 25.82 7.62
N PHE A 556 -47.84 25.99 6.66
CA PHE A 556 -48.10 25.49 5.31
C PHE A 556 -47.94 23.97 5.23
N ASP A 557 -47.09 23.38 6.09
CA ASP A 557 -46.89 21.94 6.15
C ASP A 557 -48.15 21.20 6.66
N SER A 558 -48.96 21.85 7.51
CA SER A 558 -50.24 21.27 7.91
C SER A 558 -51.30 21.30 6.80
N ALA A 559 -51.09 22.10 5.75
CA ALA A 559 -51.97 22.22 4.59
C ALA A 559 -51.56 21.30 3.41
N ASP A 560 -50.32 20.81 3.37
CA ASP A 560 -49.85 19.78 2.43
C ASP A 560 -50.15 18.39 3.01
N ALA A 561 -51.29 17.82 2.60
CA ALA A 561 -51.87 16.65 3.25
C ALA A 561 -51.21 15.34 2.83
N ASP A 562 -50.63 15.29 1.63
CA ASP A 562 -49.91 14.12 1.10
C ASP A 562 -48.38 14.28 1.08
N ASN A 563 -47.88 15.37 1.67
CA ASN A 563 -46.45 15.67 1.86
C ASN A 563 -45.67 15.69 0.54
N ASN A 564 -46.21 16.39 -0.45
CA ASN A 564 -45.63 16.45 -1.80
C ASN A 564 -44.77 17.70 -2.05
N GLY A 565 -44.66 18.60 -1.06
CA GLY A 565 -43.95 19.86 -1.11
C GLY A 565 -44.74 21.03 -1.69
N ALA A 566 -46.06 20.91 -1.84
CA ALA A 566 -46.92 21.95 -2.38
C ALA A 566 -48.37 21.89 -1.86
N VAL A 567 -48.88 23.03 -1.39
CA VAL A 567 -50.30 23.20 -1.06
C VAL A 567 -51.12 23.43 -2.34
N GLN A 568 -51.94 22.46 -2.71
CA GLN A 568 -52.70 22.43 -3.96
C GLN A 568 -54.13 21.86 -3.78
N LEU A 569 -54.88 21.79 -4.89
CA LEU A 569 -56.27 21.31 -4.88
C LEU A 569 -56.37 19.86 -4.38
N THR A 570 -55.35 19.04 -4.65
CA THR A 570 -55.36 17.62 -4.28
C THR A 570 -55.30 17.43 -2.77
N ASP A 571 -54.72 18.36 -2.00
CA ASP A 571 -54.68 18.29 -0.53
C ASP A 571 -56.07 18.39 0.10
N GLY A 572 -56.86 19.36 -0.39
CA GLY A 572 -58.26 19.48 0.03
C GLY A 572 -59.07 18.22 -0.33
N ILE A 573 -58.80 17.61 -1.49
CA ILE A 573 -59.43 16.35 -1.90
C ILE A 573 -58.93 15.17 -1.04
N TYR A 574 -57.65 15.16 -0.67
CA TYR A 574 -57.01 14.12 0.14
C TYR A 574 -57.66 14.04 1.52
N ILE A 575 -57.83 15.18 2.20
CA ILE A 575 -58.52 15.27 3.49
C ILE A 575 -59.98 14.76 3.38
N LEU A 576 -60.70 15.15 2.33
CA LEU A 576 -62.09 14.71 2.13
C LEU A 576 -62.19 13.20 1.83
N ASN A 577 -61.25 12.64 1.08
CA ASN A 577 -61.18 11.21 0.80
C ASN A 577 -60.90 10.41 2.07
N PHE A 578 -59.97 10.87 2.90
CA PHE A 578 -59.68 10.29 4.22
C PHE A 578 -60.93 10.28 5.10
N LEU A 579 -61.62 11.42 5.23
CA LEU A 579 -62.76 11.56 6.14
C LEU A 579 -64.02 10.78 5.71
N PHE A 580 -64.31 10.69 4.41
CA PHE A 580 -65.62 10.19 3.94
C PHE A 580 -65.56 8.93 3.09
N LEU A 581 -64.42 8.63 2.46
CA LEU A 581 -64.30 7.55 1.48
C LEU A 581 -63.31 6.45 1.92
N GLY A 582 -62.74 6.55 3.11
CA GLY A 582 -61.79 5.58 3.64
C GLY A 582 -60.43 5.61 2.93
N GLY A 583 -60.02 6.78 2.46
CA GLY A 583 -58.66 7.02 1.94
C GLY A 583 -57.58 6.87 3.01
N ALA A 584 -56.31 6.90 2.59
CA ALA A 584 -55.19 6.92 3.53
C ALA A 584 -55.22 8.17 4.42
N ALA A 585 -54.75 8.05 5.66
CA ALA A 585 -54.55 9.21 6.53
C ALA A 585 -53.46 10.14 5.94
N PRO A 586 -53.49 11.43 6.27
CA PRO A 586 -52.35 12.33 6.07
C PRO A 586 -51.05 11.68 6.54
N VAL A 587 -49.98 11.90 5.78
CA VAL A 587 -48.63 11.39 6.06
C VAL A 587 -48.12 11.97 7.39
N ASP A 588 -47.14 11.32 8.01
CA ASP A 588 -46.51 11.78 9.26
C ASP A 588 -46.19 13.31 9.18
N PRO A 589 -46.45 14.11 10.24
CA PRO A 589 -46.84 13.72 11.61
C PRO A 589 -48.32 13.30 11.79
N GLY A 590 -49.08 13.17 10.70
CA GLY A 590 -50.39 12.54 10.70
C GLY A 590 -51.48 13.42 11.31
N THR A 591 -52.66 12.83 11.53
CA THR A 591 -53.85 13.54 12.05
C THR A 591 -53.80 13.72 13.56
N SER A 592 -54.80 14.39 14.15
CA SER A 592 -55.00 14.44 15.61
C SER A 592 -55.16 13.09 16.34
N ALA A 593 -55.19 11.97 15.60
CA ALA A 593 -55.09 10.62 16.18
C ALA A 593 -53.65 10.22 16.56
N THR A 594 -52.64 10.90 16.03
CA THR A 594 -51.23 10.80 16.40
C THR A 594 -50.82 12.04 17.21
N PRO A 595 -49.83 11.94 18.12
CA PRO A 595 -49.24 13.13 18.74
C PRO A 595 -48.69 14.05 17.66
N CYS A 596 -48.76 15.36 17.89
CA CYS A 596 -48.09 16.33 17.04
C CYS A 596 -46.63 15.95 16.84
N GLY A 597 -46.12 16.20 15.64
CA GLY A 597 -44.75 15.86 15.30
C GLY A 597 -44.14 16.88 14.35
N PRO A 598 -42.83 16.75 14.12
CA PRO A 598 -42.12 17.57 13.16
C PRO A 598 -42.47 17.16 11.72
N ASP A 599 -42.15 18.04 10.78
CA ASP A 599 -42.12 17.69 9.36
C ASP A 599 -41.01 16.65 9.12
N PRO A 600 -41.27 15.51 8.44
CA PRO A 600 -40.23 14.52 8.13
C PRO A 600 -39.18 15.10 7.18
N ALA A 601 -37.92 14.68 7.35
CA ALA A 601 -36.80 15.18 6.55
C ALA A 601 -36.90 14.85 5.05
N GLU A 602 -37.68 13.83 4.67
CA GLU A 602 -37.81 13.37 3.29
C GLU A 602 -39.29 13.17 2.90
N PRO A 603 -39.72 13.65 1.70
CA PRO A 603 -38.91 14.43 0.76
C PRO A 603 -38.58 15.82 1.31
N GLU A 604 -37.36 16.31 1.05
CA GLU A 604 -37.04 17.71 1.34
C GLU A 604 -37.98 18.64 0.58
N ASP A 605 -38.60 19.59 1.29
CA ASP A 605 -39.39 20.63 0.66
C ASP A 605 -39.18 22.03 1.24
N THR A 606 -39.64 23.02 0.48
CA THR A 606 -39.51 24.45 0.81
C THR A 606 -40.69 25.01 1.60
N LEU A 607 -41.71 24.20 1.88
CA LEU A 607 -42.76 24.60 2.78
C LEU A 607 -42.20 24.69 4.21
N GLY A 608 -42.99 25.35 5.05
CA GLY A 608 -42.59 25.60 6.41
C GLY A 608 -43.79 25.93 7.29
N CYS A 609 -43.58 25.72 8.57
CA CYS A 609 -44.54 26.00 9.60
C CYS A 609 -44.10 27.24 10.38
N GLU A 610 -44.78 28.39 10.22
CA GLU A 610 -44.42 29.60 10.98
C GLU A 610 -44.96 29.54 12.42
N SER A 611 -46.17 29.01 12.59
CA SER A 611 -46.77 28.79 13.91
C SER A 611 -47.88 27.73 13.86
N TYR A 612 -47.99 26.93 14.91
CA TYR A 612 -49.07 25.98 15.14
C TYR A 612 -49.32 25.86 16.64
N SER A 613 -50.43 26.44 17.11
CA SER A 613 -50.72 26.64 18.53
C SER A 613 -51.45 25.47 19.19
N SER A 614 -52.10 24.61 18.42
CA SER A 614 -52.86 23.48 18.97
C SER A 614 -51.98 22.35 19.52
N CYS A 615 -50.66 22.45 19.35
CA CYS A 615 -49.67 21.51 19.88
C CYS A 615 -48.82 22.08 21.04
N GLU A 616 -49.06 23.32 21.45
CA GLU A 616 -48.33 23.99 22.55
C GLU A 616 -48.90 23.70 23.96
#